data_AF-A0A7S3Q0B2-F1
#
_entry.id   AF-A0A7S3Q0B2-F1
#
_cell.length_a   1.000
_cell.length_b   1.000
_cell.length_c   1.000
_cell.angle_alpha   90.00
_cell.angle_beta   90.00
_cell.angle_gamma   90.00
#
_symmetry.space_group_name_H-M   'P 1'
#
loop_
_entity.id
_entity.type
_entity.pdbx_description
1 polymer ?
#
loop_
_entity_poly.entity_id
_entity_poly.type
_entity_poly.pdbx_seq_one_letter_code
_entity_poly.pdbx_strand_id
1 'polypeptide(L)'
;MTATKLRPSSAGAGGNIKYTVAAETWRFIAYIFFWSMCAFAILFTKFYTSALLAEGPTAYGLPEGDQCGPFGRSGWDGLEAGQGFEFGTQSHLQMLFGFKNICANWDYSPSREFTAMVYPLFEYSLLVYLILDFWTTQLANNRGELNAWFWKFSQAAFVINIILAAQFRMIFVCIAYENVRAHTAGFLGLQVCLILVAAHNSLFLIDTDVSYEFLGGIKNTRTAIKAYLIGLLAISSIKVTATTYVVMHGVGAPWTLEPSFLPGKAVGQVVDLVWMLFNAVAPLFISYFRSHREIPIVIEISTSAPTYIDSAGEYETLKKSGGNNYESTL
;
A
#
# COMPACT_ATOMS: atom_id res chain seq x y z
N MET A 1 -58.62 -23.97 -4.62
CA MET A 1 -58.01 -23.13 -5.67
C MET A 1 -57.08 -22.13 -5.00
N THR A 2 -55.81 -22.47 -4.91
CA THR A 2 -54.75 -21.62 -4.36
C THR A 2 -53.92 -21.16 -5.55
N ALA A 3 -54.07 -19.88 -5.92
CA ALA A 3 -53.33 -19.30 -7.02
C ALA A 3 -51.87 -19.10 -6.62
N THR A 4 -50.99 -19.98 -7.11
CA THR A 4 -49.54 -19.75 -7.04
C THR A 4 -49.21 -18.62 -7.99
N LYS A 5 -49.03 -17.41 -7.43
CA LYS A 5 -48.67 -16.22 -8.19
C LYS A 5 -47.21 -16.33 -8.63
N LEU A 6 -46.97 -17.03 -9.74
CA LEU A 6 -45.69 -16.93 -10.45
C LEU A 6 -45.60 -15.50 -11.00
N ARG A 7 -44.84 -14.65 -10.32
CA ARG A 7 -44.38 -13.40 -10.94
C ARG A 7 -43.52 -13.82 -12.14
N PRO A 8 -43.81 -13.36 -13.36
CA PRO A 8 -42.86 -13.49 -14.44
C PRO A 8 -41.65 -12.64 -14.02
N SER A 9 -40.53 -13.28 -13.68
CA SER A 9 -39.26 -12.60 -13.88
C SER A 9 -39.21 -12.36 -15.38
N SER A 10 -39.20 -11.10 -15.78
CA SER A 10 -38.87 -10.72 -17.14
C SER A 10 -37.58 -11.44 -17.50
N ALA A 11 -37.71 -12.45 -18.36
CA ALA A 11 -36.61 -13.25 -18.88
C ALA A 11 -35.75 -12.34 -19.78
N GLY A 12 -34.88 -11.54 -19.16
CA GLY A 12 -33.63 -11.20 -19.80
C GLY A 12 -32.87 -12.50 -19.96
N ALA A 13 -32.44 -12.83 -21.18
CA ALA A 13 -31.50 -13.91 -21.45
C ALA A 13 -30.45 -13.94 -20.34
N GLY A 14 -30.26 -15.08 -19.67
CA GLY A 14 -29.29 -15.22 -18.57
C GLY A 14 -27.96 -14.61 -19.00
N GLY A 15 -27.71 -13.40 -18.55
CA GLY A 15 -26.64 -12.58 -19.06
C GLY A 15 -25.36 -13.04 -18.38
N ASN A 16 -24.47 -13.69 -19.12
CA ASN A 16 -23.13 -13.92 -18.62
C ASN A 16 -22.40 -12.58 -18.66
N ILE A 17 -22.10 -12.03 -17.49
CA ILE A 17 -21.27 -10.84 -17.38
C ILE A 17 -19.84 -11.29 -17.12
N LYS A 18 -18.94 -10.92 -18.03
CA LYS A 18 -17.51 -11.25 -17.96
C LYS A 18 -16.71 -9.99 -17.67
N TYR A 19 -15.98 -9.99 -16.56
CA TYR A 19 -15.03 -8.96 -16.19
C TYR A 19 -13.61 -9.50 -16.24
N THR A 20 -12.65 -8.66 -16.61
CA THR A 20 -11.23 -9.00 -16.57
C THR A 20 -10.49 -8.03 -15.67
N VAL A 21 -9.71 -8.55 -14.74
CA VAL A 21 -8.93 -7.76 -13.77
C VAL A 21 -7.50 -8.27 -13.71
N ALA A 22 -6.53 -7.36 -13.82
CA ALA A 22 -5.10 -7.66 -13.67
C ALA A 22 -4.59 -7.10 -12.33
N ALA A 23 -3.94 -7.94 -11.52
CA ALA A 23 -3.43 -7.54 -10.20
C ALA A 23 -2.34 -6.45 -10.35
N GLU A 24 -1.46 -6.60 -11.33
CA GLU A 24 -0.35 -5.69 -11.60
C GLU A 24 -0.81 -4.30 -12.02
N THR A 25 -2.00 -4.19 -12.64
CA THR A 25 -2.62 -2.88 -12.92
C THR A 25 -2.97 -2.17 -11.62
N TRP A 26 -3.53 -2.87 -10.64
CA TRP A 26 -3.82 -2.30 -9.32
C TRP A 26 -2.56 -1.97 -8.52
N ARG A 27 -1.50 -2.79 -8.65
CA ARG A 27 -0.19 -2.47 -8.06
C ARG A 27 0.37 -1.16 -8.61
N PHE A 28 0.32 -0.99 -9.93
CA PHE A 28 0.77 0.24 -10.59
C PHE A 28 -0.06 1.45 -10.14
N ILE A 29 -1.39 1.34 -10.12
CA ILE A 29 -2.29 2.39 -9.62
C ILE A 29 -1.97 2.75 -8.16
N ALA A 30 -1.74 1.76 -7.30
CA ALA A 30 -1.36 1.98 -5.91
C ALA A 30 -0.05 2.81 -5.81
N TYR A 31 0.97 2.50 -6.62
CA TYR A 31 2.19 3.31 -6.64
C TYR A 31 1.96 4.73 -7.16
N ILE A 32 1.12 4.92 -8.18
CA ILE A 32 0.75 6.26 -8.66
C ILE A 32 0.08 7.06 -7.53
N PHE A 33 -0.85 6.46 -6.79
CA PHE A 33 -1.49 7.12 -5.66
C PHE A 33 -0.53 7.37 -4.49
N PHE A 34 0.40 6.45 -4.20
CA PHE A 34 1.44 6.66 -3.20
C PHE A 34 2.29 7.89 -3.53
N TRP A 35 2.82 7.98 -4.76
CA TRP A 35 3.64 9.10 -5.18
C TRP A 35 2.86 10.40 -5.31
N SER A 36 1.59 10.33 -5.74
CA SER A 36 0.69 11.50 -5.78
C SER A 36 0.42 12.04 -4.38
N MET A 37 0.19 11.17 -3.39
CA MET A 37 0.06 11.54 -1.98
C MET A 37 1.34 12.18 -1.44
N CYS A 38 2.52 11.61 -1.73
CA CYS A 38 3.80 12.21 -1.35
C CYS A 38 4.01 13.59 -1.96
N ALA A 39 3.74 13.75 -3.26
CA ALA A 39 3.84 15.04 -3.93
C ALA A 39 2.86 16.06 -3.31
N PHE A 40 1.62 15.65 -3.10
CA PHE A 40 0.58 16.46 -2.48
C PHE A 40 1.00 16.98 -1.10
N ALA A 41 1.49 16.11 -0.21
CA ALA A 41 1.96 16.50 1.11
C ALA A 41 3.16 17.46 1.08
N ILE A 42 4.10 17.24 0.16
CA ILE A 42 5.24 18.15 -0.04
C ILE A 42 4.75 19.54 -0.47
N LEU A 43 3.79 19.60 -1.40
CA LEU A 43 3.24 20.88 -1.88
C LEU A 43 2.45 21.60 -0.77
N PHE A 44 1.59 20.91 -0.03
CA PHE A 44 0.85 21.50 1.08
C PHE A 44 1.76 21.96 2.22
N THR A 45 2.82 21.21 2.48
CA THR A 45 3.85 21.64 3.44
C THR A 45 4.51 22.92 2.96
N LYS A 46 5.01 22.92 1.73
CA LYS A 46 5.76 24.03 1.16
C LYS A 46 4.94 25.32 1.08
N PHE A 47 3.69 25.25 0.64
CA PHE A 47 2.88 26.44 0.35
C PHE A 47 2.05 26.95 1.52
N TYR A 48 1.69 26.08 2.48
CA TYR A 48 0.82 26.47 3.59
C TYR A 48 1.49 26.21 4.94
N THR A 49 1.85 24.96 5.19
CA THR A 49 2.22 24.52 6.54
C THR A 49 3.51 25.16 7.04
N SER A 50 4.54 25.27 6.19
CA SER A 50 5.81 25.88 6.57
C SER A 50 5.66 27.35 6.99
N ALA A 51 4.78 28.11 6.32
CA ALA A 51 4.54 29.50 6.66
C ALA A 51 3.83 29.64 8.01
N LEU A 52 2.79 28.82 8.24
CA LEU A 52 2.05 28.81 9.51
C LEU A 52 2.95 28.42 10.69
N LEU A 53 3.80 27.41 10.51
CA LEU A 53 4.74 26.98 11.55
C LEU A 53 5.76 28.08 11.88
N ALA A 54 6.24 28.82 10.88
CA ALA A 54 7.18 29.92 11.09
C ALA A 54 6.54 31.12 11.79
N GLU A 55 5.26 31.41 11.51
CA GLU A 55 4.51 32.50 12.16
C GLU A 55 4.14 32.18 13.61
N GLY A 56 3.94 30.90 13.95
CA GLY A 56 3.75 30.44 15.34
C GLY A 56 2.29 30.21 15.73
N PRO A 57 1.98 30.18 17.04
CA PRO A 57 0.66 29.77 17.54
C PRO A 57 -0.51 30.59 17.01
N THR A 58 -0.32 31.90 16.82
CA THR A 58 -1.35 32.83 16.34
C THR A 58 -1.86 32.47 14.94
N ALA A 59 -0.98 32.00 14.05
CA ALA A 59 -1.35 31.54 12.71
C ALA A 59 -2.22 30.27 12.74
N TYR A 60 -2.16 29.50 13.82
CA TYR A 60 -3.00 28.34 14.09
C TYR A 60 -4.31 28.71 14.82
N GLY A 61 -4.59 30.00 15.02
CA GLY A 61 -5.76 30.47 15.77
C GLY A 61 -5.63 30.26 17.27
N LEU A 62 -4.41 30.04 17.77
CA LEU A 62 -4.13 29.92 19.20
C LEU A 62 -3.71 31.29 19.77
N PRO A 63 -3.86 31.51 21.09
CA PRO A 63 -3.32 32.69 21.75
C PRO A 63 -1.80 32.83 21.56
N GLU A 64 -1.30 34.07 21.61
CA GLU A 64 0.14 34.33 21.57
C GLU A 64 0.86 33.63 22.73
N GLY A 65 1.96 32.95 22.42
CA GLY A 65 2.72 32.16 23.40
C GLY A 65 2.06 30.85 23.83
N ASP A 66 0.95 30.43 23.21
CA ASP A 66 0.34 29.13 23.50
C ASP A 66 1.30 27.98 23.15
N GLN A 67 1.39 27.04 24.08
CA GLN A 67 2.28 25.88 24.03
C GLN A 67 1.54 24.63 23.56
N CYS A 68 0.31 24.74 23.08
CA CYS A 68 -0.43 23.60 22.56
C CYS A 68 0.17 23.06 21.24
N GLY A 69 0.02 21.74 21.05
CA GLY A 69 0.37 21.06 19.80
C GLY A 69 1.85 21.17 19.44
N PRO A 70 2.22 21.61 18.22
CA PRO A 70 3.60 21.62 17.76
C PRO A 70 4.48 22.67 18.44
N PHE A 71 3.90 23.58 19.24
CA PHE A 71 4.59 24.69 19.89
C PHE A 71 4.97 24.42 21.35
N GLY A 72 4.59 23.27 21.91
CA GLY A 72 4.82 22.89 23.31
C GLY A 72 6.23 22.44 23.66
N ARG A 73 7.23 22.88 22.89
CA ARG A 73 8.60 22.40 22.97
C ARG A 73 9.54 23.46 23.52
N SER A 74 10.42 23.06 24.43
CA SER A 74 11.44 23.93 25.01
C SER A 74 12.82 23.26 24.95
N GLY A 75 13.85 24.01 24.58
CA GLY A 75 15.25 23.58 24.74
C GLY A 75 15.84 22.80 23.56
N TRP A 76 15.15 22.79 22.41
CA TRP A 76 15.64 22.15 21.18
C TRP A 76 16.06 23.25 20.22
N ASP A 77 17.36 23.33 19.92
CA ASP A 77 17.94 24.31 18.99
C ASP A 77 17.61 25.78 19.34
N GLY A 78 17.59 26.10 20.64
CA GLY A 78 17.32 27.46 21.13
C GLY A 78 15.86 27.90 21.03
N LEU A 79 14.93 27.03 20.64
CA LEU A 79 13.50 27.34 20.59
C LEU A 79 12.89 27.36 22.00
N GLU A 80 12.16 28.43 22.28
CA GLU A 80 11.31 28.54 23.47
C GLU A 80 9.90 28.03 23.17
N ALA A 81 9.21 27.58 24.23
CA ALA A 81 7.84 27.11 24.10
C ALA A 81 6.91 28.27 23.70
N GLY A 82 6.01 28.01 22.73
CA GLY A 82 5.12 29.01 22.17
C GLY A 82 5.71 29.82 21.00
N GLN A 83 6.93 29.51 20.54
CA GLN A 83 7.53 30.16 19.37
C GLN A 83 7.27 29.38 18.07
N GLY A 84 7.12 30.12 16.96
CA GLY A 84 7.18 29.57 15.61
C GLY A 84 8.58 29.02 15.28
N PHE A 85 8.67 28.23 14.22
CA PHE A 85 9.90 27.56 13.84
C PHE A 85 10.01 27.27 12.35
N GLU A 86 11.24 27.16 11.87
CA GLU A 86 11.52 26.81 10.48
C GLU A 86 11.33 25.32 10.25
N PHE A 87 10.38 24.97 9.39
CA PHE A 87 10.06 23.58 9.07
C PHE A 87 11.29 22.76 8.59
N GLY A 88 12.16 23.37 7.77
CA GLY A 88 13.27 22.69 7.10
C GLY A 88 14.39 22.23 8.04
N THR A 89 14.58 22.93 9.15
CA THR A 89 15.69 22.75 10.08
C THR A 89 15.21 22.28 11.46
N GLN A 90 14.02 22.73 11.87
CA GLN A 90 13.51 22.59 13.24
C GLN A 90 12.24 21.74 13.34
N SER A 91 11.86 20.97 12.32
CA SER A 91 10.74 20.01 12.46
C SER A 91 11.11 18.84 13.37
N HIS A 92 10.12 18.26 14.07
CA HIS A 92 10.35 17.21 15.07
C HIS A 92 11.07 16.01 14.48
N LEU A 93 10.66 15.54 13.30
CA LEU A 93 11.32 14.43 12.63
C LEU A 93 12.69 14.81 12.06
N GLN A 94 12.89 16.03 11.57
CA GLN A 94 14.22 16.52 11.15
C GLN A 94 15.20 16.50 12.34
N MET A 95 14.77 16.96 13.50
CA MET A 95 15.61 16.97 14.71
C MET A 95 15.88 15.55 15.23
N LEU A 96 14.88 14.66 15.16
CA LEU A 96 14.99 13.28 15.64
C LEU A 96 15.86 12.41 14.75
N PHE A 97 15.78 12.59 13.43
CA PHE A 97 16.47 11.76 12.44
C PHE A 97 17.71 12.43 11.84
N GLY A 98 17.94 13.72 12.08
CA GLY A 98 19.00 14.50 11.43
C GLY A 98 18.74 14.81 9.96
N PHE A 99 17.59 14.39 9.41
CA PHE A 99 17.18 14.66 8.03
C PHE A 99 15.67 14.63 7.86
N LYS A 100 15.20 15.30 6.81
CA LYS A 100 13.79 15.44 6.49
C LYS A 100 13.34 14.20 5.74
N ASN A 101 12.86 13.21 6.47
CA ASN A 101 12.18 12.08 5.86
C ASN A 101 10.85 12.53 5.23
N ILE A 102 10.22 11.65 4.44
CA ILE A 102 8.97 12.00 3.76
C ILE A 102 7.84 12.33 4.76
N CYS A 103 7.82 11.67 5.92
CA CYS A 103 6.79 11.84 6.93
C CYS A 103 6.71 13.25 7.50
N ALA A 104 7.86 13.96 7.56
CA ALA A 104 7.90 15.34 7.97
C ALA A 104 6.89 16.23 7.20
N ASN A 105 6.57 15.90 5.93
CA ASN A 105 5.64 16.67 5.11
C ASN A 105 4.16 16.44 5.43
N TRP A 106 3.80 15.53 6.33
CA TRP A 106 2.41 15.31 6.72
C TRP A 106 2.24 15.16 8.24
N ASP A 107 3.20 15.64 9.04
CA ASP A 107 3.12 15.61 10.49
C ASP A 107 2.31 16.76 11.09
N TYR A 108 2.23 17.88 10.37
CA TYR A 108 1.66 19.13 10.85
C TYR A 108 0.42 19.52 10.06
N SER A 109 -0.52 20.17 10.74
CA SER A 109 -1.72 20.72 10.12
C SER A 109 -1.38 21.96 9.28
N PRO A 110 -2.06 22.20 8.14
CA PRO A 110 -3.16 21.40 7.59
C PRO A 110 -2.70 20.25 6.67
N SER A 111 -1.40 20.13 6.37
CA SER A 111 -0.88 19.11 5.43
C SER A 111 -1.27 17.69 5.86
N ARG A 112 -1.21 17.40 7.17
CA ARG A 112 -1.60 16.11 7.75
C ARG A 112 -3.04 15.73 7.38
N GLU A 113 -4.01 16.60 7.66
CA GLU A 113 -5.42 16.31 7.47
C GLU A 113 -5.75 16.15 5.98
N PHE A 114 -5.23 17.03 5.13
CA PHE A 114 -5.44 16.91 3.69
C PHE A 114 -4.79 15.65 3.11
N THR A 115 -3.58 15.30 3.57
CA THR A 115 -2.91 14.06 3.14
C THR A 115 -3.70 12.83 3.62
N ALA A 116 -4.25 12.86 4.83
CA ALA A 116 -5.10 11.80 5.37
C ALA A 116 -6.40 11.62 4.56
N MET A 117 -6.94 12.68 3.94
CA MET A 117 -8.08 12.57 3.02
C MET A 117 -7.74 11.91 1.68
N VAL A 118 -6.50 12.07 1.20
CA VAL A 118 -6.02 11.49 -0.07
C VAL A 118 -5.51 10.07 0.12
N TYR A 119 -4.98 9.74 1.31
CA TYR A 119 -4.41 8.45 1.66
C TYR A 119 -5.27 7.22 1.30
N PRO A 120 -6.61 7.22 1.49
CA PRO A 120 -7.45 6.07 1.17
C PRO A 120 -7.34 5.61 -0.29
N LEU A 121 -7.01 6.51 -1.23
CA LEU A 121 -6.77 6.12 -2.64
C LEU A 121 -5.60 5.14 -2.74
N PHE A 122 -4.49 5.43 -2.05
CA PHE A 122 -3.35 4.52 -1.99
C PHE A 122 -3.68 3.26 -1.20
N GLU A 123 -4.27 3.40 -0.01
CA GLU A 123 -4.57 2.26 0.88
C GLU A 123 -5.47 1.24 0.21
N TYR A 124 -6.60 1.68 -0.36
CA TYR A 124 -7.56 0.77 -0.97
C TYR A 124 -7.02 0.15 -2.25
N SER A 125 -6.29 0.90 -3.08
CA SER A 125 -5.64 0.32 -4.26
C SER A 125 -4.60 -0.74 -3.89
N LEU A 126 -3.83 -0.52 -2.82
CA LEU A 126 -2.88 -1.51 -2.31
C LEU A 126 -3.61 -2.75 -1.77
N LEU A 127 -4.68 -2.59 -0.99
CA LEU A 127 -5.46 -3.71 -0.46
C LEU A 127 -6.13 -4.54 -1.57
N VAL A 128 -6.71 -3.88 -2.58
CA VAL A 128 -7.26 -4.55 -3.76
C VAL A 128 -6.17 -5.32 -4.48
N TYR A 129 -5.00 -4.73 -4.69
CA TYR A 129 -3.86 -5.43 -5.26
C TYR A 129 -3.49 -6.68 -4.45
N LEU A 130 -3.35 -6.59 -3.13
CA LEU A 130 -2.97 -7.73 -2.27
C LEU A 130 -3.96 -8.90 -2.38
N ILE A 131 -5.27 -8.61 -2.48
CA ILE A 131 -6.30 -9.63 -2.65
C ILE A 131 -6.20 -10.28 -4.03
N LEU A 132 -6.08 -9.48 -5.09
CA LEU A 132 -5.99 -9.98 -6.46
C LEU A 132 -4.71 -10.79 -6.68
N ASP A 133 -3.58 -10.34 -6.12
CA ASP A 133 -2.29 -11.02 -6.17
C ASP A 133 -2.35 -12.39 -5.46
N PHE A 134 -3.03 -12.46 -4.32
CA PHE A 134 -3.29 -13.71 -3.63
C PHE A 134 -4.15 -14.66 -4.47
N TRP A 135 -5.21 -14.17 -5.13
CA TRP A 135 -6.03 -14.98 -6.04
C TRP A 135 -5.26 -15.45 -7.27
N THR A 136 -4.46 -14.58 -7.90
CA THR A 136 -3.57 -14.96 -9.02
C THR A 136 -2.63 -16.09 -8.57
N THR A 137 -2.05 -15.96 -7.38
CA THR A 137 -1.15 -16.97 -6.80
C THR A 137 -1.89 -18.28 -6.50
N GLN A 138 -3.09 -18.22 -5.94
CA GLN A 138 -3.91 -19.40 -5.67
C GLN A 138 -4.28 -20.14 -6.96
N LEU A 139 -4.66 -19.41 -8.02
CA LEU A 139 -4.97 -20.00 -9.32
C LEU A 139 -3.73 -20.67 -9.93
N ALA A 140 -2.55 -20.05 -9.83
CA ALA A 140 -1.29 -20.66 -10.27
C ALA A 140 -0.94 -21.93 -9.48
N ASN A 141 -1.13 -21.93 -8.15
CA ASN A 141 -0.96 -23.12 -7.32
C ASN A 141 -1.93 -24.25 -7.75
N ASN A 142 -3.20 -23.92 -8.00
CA ASN A 142 -4.20 -24.90 -8.46
C ASN A 142 -3.85 -25.50 -9.83
N ARG A 143 -3.12 -24.76 -10.68
CA ARG A 143 -2.59 -25.26 -11.96
C ARG A 143 -1.30 -26.07 -11.82
N GLY A 144 -0.73 -26.16 -10.61
CA GLY A 144 0.54 -26.86 -10.37
C GLY A 144 1.76 -26.08 -10.85
N GLU A 145 1.64 -24.76 -11.04
CA GLU A 145 2.74 -23.88 -11.49
C GLU A 145 3.68 -23.49 -10.35
N LEU A 146 3.28 -23.73 -9.09
CA LEU A 146 3.98 -23.25 -7.92
C LEU A 146 4.46 -24.37 -7.00
N ASN A 147 5.60 -24.14 -6.37
CA ASN A 147 6.13 -25.00 -5.33
C ASN A 147 5.31 -24.88 -4.02
N ALA A 148 5.14 -26.01 -3.33
CA ALA A 148 4.32 -26.07 -2.11
C ALA A 148 4.82 -25.16 -0.97
N TRP A 149 6.14 -24.95 -0.87
CA TRP A 149 6.69 -24.03 0.14
C TRP A 149 6.31 -22.58 -0.16
N PHE A 150 6.32 -22.18 -1.44
CA PHE A 150 6.02 -20.83 -1.88
C PHE A 150 4.54 -20.53 -1.64
N TRP A 151 3.65 -21.49 -1.89
CA TRP A 151 2.24 -21.35 -1.56
C TRP A 151 2.01 -21.11 -0.05
N LYS A 152 2.65 -21.88 0.82
CA LYS A 152 2.57 -21.66 2.29
C LYS A 152 3.09 -20.28 2.68
N PHE A 153 4.20 -19.85 2.09
CA PHE A 153 4.73 -18.51 2.29
C PHE A 153 3.71 -17.44 1.84
N SER A 154 3.08 -17.61 0.68
CA SER A 154 2.05 -16.68 0.17
C SER A 154 0.85 -16.55 1.10
N GLN A 155 0.39 -17.66 1.69
CA GLN A 155 -0.72 -17.62 2.65
C GLN A 155 -0.37 -16.80 3.90
N ALA A 156 0.83 -17.01 4.46
CA ALA A 156 1.30 -16.26 5.61
C ALA A 156 1.53 -14.77 5.27
N ALA A 157 2.23 -14.50 4.17
CA ALA A 157 2.54 -13.15 3.70
C ALA A 157 1.26 -12.34 3.41
N PHE A 158 0.23 -12.96 2.84
CA PHE A 158 -1.06 -12.31 2.58
C PHE A 158 -1.70 -11.77 3.87
N VAL A 159 -1.85 -12.62 4.90
CA VAL A 159 -2.47 -12.22 6.17
C VAL A 159 -1.68 -11.09 6.83
N ILE A 160 -0.35 -11.22 6.85
CA ILE A 160 0.55 -10.20 7.43
C ILE A 160 0.41 -8.89 6.65
N ASN A 161 0.46 -8.92 5.31
CA ASN A 161 0.37 -7.73 4.48
C ASN A 161 -0.96 -6.99 4.65
N ILE A 162 -2.09 -7.69 4.74
CA ILE A 162 -3.39 -7.04 4.97
C ILE A 162 -3.40 -6.27 6.29
N ILE A 163 -2.91 -6.88 7.37
CA ILE A 163 -2.85 -6.24 8.70
C ILE A 163 -1.90 -5.04 8.65
N LEU A 164 -0.70 -5.21 8.10
CA LEU A 164 0.32 -4.17 8.07
C LEU A 164 -0.04 -2.99 7.16
N ALA A 165 -0.64 -3.26 6.00
CA ALA A 165 -1.12 -2.23 5.07
C ALA A 165 -2.23 -1.38 5.73
N ALA A 166 -3.19 -2.03 6.39
CA ALA A 166 -4.26 -1.32 7.09
C ALA A 166 -3.75 -0.50 8.29
N GLN A 167 -2.72 -1.00 9.00
CA GLN A 167 -2.11 -0.30 10.14
C GLN A 167 -1.34 0.96 9.74
N PHE A 168 -0.90 1.09 8.49
CA PHE A 168 -0.12 2.26 8.07
C PHE A 168 -0.87 3.58 8.31
N ARG A 169 -2.21 3.61 8.24
CA ARG A 169 -3.04 4.79 8.53
C ARG A 169 -2.76 5.44 9.90
N MET A 170 -2.23 4.68 10.85
CA MET A 170 -1.91 5.18 12.19
C MET A 170 -0.90 6.33 12.17
N ILE A 171 -0.14 6.54 11.08
CA ILE A 171 0.73 7.71 10.95
C ILE A 171 -0.03 9.05 11.00
N PHE A 172 -1.30 9.07 10.59
CA PHE A 172 -2.13 10.28 10.61
C PHE A 172 -2.85 10.48 11.95
N VAL A 173 -3.00 9.40 12.73
CA VAL A 173 -3.68 9.40 14.04
C VAL A 173 -2.68 9.64 15.15
N CYS A 174 -1.54 8.94 15.12
CA CYS A 174 -0.45 9.09 16.07
C CYS A 174 0.44 10.25 15.60
N ILE A 175 0.36 11.36 16.31
CA ILE A 175 1.09 12.57 15.97
C ILE A 175 2.56 12.42 16.38
N ALA A 176 3.49 12.65 15.45
CA ALA A 176 4.91 12.39 15.65
C ALA A 176 5.51 13.16 16.85
N TYR A 177 5.06 14.39 17.08
CA TYR A 177 5.55 15.23 18.18
C TYR A 177 4.87 14.96 19.53
N GLU A 178 3.81 14.14 19.56
CA GLU A 178 3.18 13.69 20.80
C GLU A 178 3.66 12.28 21.17
N ASN A 179 3.74 11.38 20.19
CA ASN A 179 4.16 10.01 20.37
C ASN A 179 4.87 9.48 19.12
N VAL A 180 6.14 9.83 18.98
CA VAL A 180 6.99 9.40 17.86
C VAL A 180 7.08 7.87 17.73
N ARG A 181 6.99 7.14 18.85
CA ARG A 181 7.06 5.66 18.86
C ARG A 181 5.86 5.07 18.14
N ALA A 182 4.65 5.49 18.53
CA ALA A 182 3.41 5.02 17.93
C ALA A 182 3.27 5.49 16.48
N HIS A 183 3.66 6.74 16.17
CA HIS A 183 3.72 7.27 14.81
C HIS A 183 4.61 6.40 13.92
N THR A 184 5.84 6.14 14.37
CA THR A 184 6.84 5.38 13.61
C THR A 184 6.47 3.90 13.46
N ALA A 185 5.70 3.33 14.40
CA ALA A 185 5.24 1.95 14.32
C ALA A 185 4.32 1.71 13.11
N GLY A 186 3.44 2.67 12.76
CA GLY A 186 2.63 2.59 11.55
C GLY A 186 3.50 2.55 10.28
N PHE A 187 4.54 3.39 10.23
CA PHE A 187 5.50 3.40 9.12
C PHE A 187 6.34 2.12 9.05
N LEU A 188 6.78 1.57 10.19
CA LEU A 188 7.45 0.27 10.26
C LEU A 188 6.58 -0.85 9.66
N GLY A 189 5.27 -0.82 9.96
CA GLY A 189 4.32 -1.75 9.36
C GLY A 189 4.31 -1.67 7.83
N LEU A 190 4.23 -0.46 7.27
CA LEU A 190 4.33 -0.27 5.82
C LEU A 190 5.66 -0.77 5.26
N GLN A 191 6.79 -0.49 5.91
CA GLN A 191 8.10 -0.98 5.45
C GLN A 191 8.10 -2.50 5.30
N VAL A 192 7.67 -3.22 6.34
CA VAL A 192 7.60 -4.69 6.33
C VAL A 192 6.61 -5.17 5.27
N CYS A 193 5.46 -4.52 5.11
CA CYS A 193 4.50 -4.83 4.05
C CYS A 193 5.13 -4.73 2.65
N LEU A 194 5.81 -3.62 2.35
CA LEU A 194 6.44 -3.41 1.03
C LEU A 194 7.56 -4.42 0.76
N ILE A 195 8.36 -4.75 1.78
CA ILE A 195 9.41 -5.78 1.69
C ILE A 195 8.79 -7.14 1.35
N LEU A 196 7.73 -7.54 2.06
CA LEU A 196 7.03 -8.81 1.83
C LEU A 196 6.39 -8.86 0.45
N VAL A 197 5.74 -7.78 0.00
CA VAL A 197 5.17 -7.67 -1.35
C VAL A 197 6.25 -7.81 -2.42
N ALA A 198 7.37 -7.09 -2.28
CA ALA A 198 8.45 -7.15 -3.26
C ALA A 198 9.16 -8.50 -3.27
N ALA A 199 9.35 -9.12 -2.09
CA ALA A 199 9.91 -10.47 -1.96
C ALA A 199 8.97 -11.52 -2.57
N HIS A 200 7.68 -11.47 -2.25
CA HIS A 200 6.68 -12.38 -2.81
C HIS A 200 6.62 -12.30 -4.34
N ASN A 201 6.53 -11.10 -4.90
CA ASN A 201 6.57 -10.90 -6.36
C ASN A 201 7.84 -11.46 -6.99
N SER A 202 9.00 -11.21 -6.38
CA SER A 202 10.28 -11.69 -6.89
C SER A 202 10.36 -13.22 -6.86
N LEU A 203 9.92 -13.83 -5.76
CA LEU A 203 9.89 -15.28 -5.60
C LEU A 203 8.88 -15.92 -6.56
N PHE A 204 7.70 -15.33 -6.75
CA PHE A 204 6.72 -15.77 -7.74
C PHE A 204 7.33 -15.82 -9.15
N LEU A 205 8.05 -14.77 -9.57
CA LEU A 205 8.70 -14.73 -10.88
C LEU A 205 9.82 -15.77 -11.02
N ILE A 206 10.53 -16.08 -9.93
CA ILE A 206 11.54 -17.15 -9.91
C ILE A 206 10.86 -18.53 -10.03
N ASP A 207 9.72 -18.74 -9.37
CA ASP A 207 9.02 -20.03 -9.32
C ASP A 207 8.31 -20.35 -10.65
N THR A 208 7.73 -19.33 -11.27
CA THR A 208 6.95 -19.42 -12.51
C THR A 208 7.77 -19.30 -13.79
N ASP A 209 9.10 -19.14 -13.68
CA ASP A 209 10.01 -19.11 -14.82
C ASP A 209 9.73 -18.06 -15.88
N VAL A 210 9.23 -16.91 -15.42
CA VAL A 210 9.02 -15.74 -16.27
C VAL A 210 10.34 -15.30 -16.91
N SER A 211 10.29 -15.05 -18.22
CA SER A 211 11.43 -14.63 -19.04
C SER A 211 11.15 -13.25 -19.64
N TYR A 212 12.05 -12.30 -19.41
CA TYR A 212 12.02 -11.01 -20.05
C TYR A 212 13.06 -10.93 -21.18
N GLU A 213 12.58 -10.75 -22.41
CA GLU A 213 13.45 -10.68 -23.59
C GLU A 213 14.47 -9.54 -23.52
N PHE A 214 14.07 -8.39 -22.99
CA PHE A 214 14.96 -7.23 -22.85
C PHE A 214 16.14 -7.46 -21.89
N LEU A 215 16.05 -8.47 -21.01
CA LEU A 215 17.16 -8.89 -20.14
C LEU A 215 18.02 -9.98 -20.80
N GLY A 216 17.68 -10.47 -22.00
CA GLY A 216 18.36 -11.59 -22.64
C GLY A 216 17.83 -12.96 -22.21
N GLY A 217 16.55 -13.04 -21.81
CA GLY A 217 15.84 -14.29 -21.55
C GLY A 217 15.88 -14.77 -20.09
N ILE A 218 15.51 -16.04 -19.89
CA ILE A 218 15.20 -16.60 -18.56
C ILE A 218 16.39 -16.58 -17.59
N LYS A 219 17.61 -16.90 -18.06
CA LYS A 219 18.81 -16.96 -17.20
C LYS A 219 19.13 -15.60 -16.61
N ASN A 220 19.18 -14.57 -17.46
CA ASN A 220 19.47 -13.21 -17.04
C ASN A 220 18.34 -12.61 -16.22
N THR A 221 17.08 -12.93 -16.58
CA THR A 221 15.90 -12.54 -15.80
C THR A 221 15.99 -13.05 -14.37
N ARG A 222 16.24 -14.36 -14.17
CA ARG A 222 16.41 -14.95 -12.84
C ARG A 222 17.60 -14.33 -12.08
N THR A 223 18.73 -14.09 -12.74
CA THR A 223 19.89 -13.43 -12.10
C THR A 223 19.55 -12.02 -11.64
N ALA A 224 18.89 -11.22 -12.47
CA ALA A 224 18.46 -9.86 -12.12
C ALA A 224 17.48 -9.85 -10.94
N ILE A 225 16.49 -10.76 -10.94
CA ILE A 225 15.53 -10.88 -9.83
C ILE A 225 16.23 -11.29 -8.53
N LYS A 226 17.16 -12.26 -8.58
CA LYS A 226 17.95 -12.67 -7.40
C LYS A 226 18.81 -11.53 -6.87
N ALA A 227 19.47 -10.78 -7.76
CA ALA A 227 20.26 -9.61 -7.38
C ALA A 227 19.38 -8.53 -6.73
N TYR A 228 18.21 -8.25 -7.30
CA TYR A 228 17.22 -7.33 -6.71
C TYR A 228 16.77 -7.80 -5.33
N LEU A 229 16.41 -9.08 -5.17
CA LEU A 229 15.95 -9.65 -3.91
C LEU A 229 17.03 -9.58 -2.82
N ILE A 230 18.28 -9.91 -3.13
CA ILE A 230 19.40 -9.80 -2.18
C ILE A 230 19.59 -8.33 -1.76
N GLY A 231 19.61 -7.41 -2.74
CA GLY A 231 19.75 -5.97 -2.46
C GLY A 231 18.61 -5.44 -1.60
N LEU A 232 17.36 -5.81 -1.94
CA LEU A 232 16.14 -5.47 -1.20
C LEU A 232 16.26 -5.92 0.25
N LEU A 233 16.59 -7.19 0.50
CA LEU A 233 16.68 -7.73 1.86
C LEU A 233 17.82 -7.09 2.65
N ALA A 234 18.98 -6.87 2.02
CA ALA A 234 20.14 -6.24 2.66
C ALA A 234 19.82 -4.81 3.12
N ILE A 235 19.36 -3.95 2.21
CA ILE A 235 19.06 -2.54 2.57
C ILE A 235 17.86 -2.45 3.53
N SER A 236 16.88 -3.32 3.37
CA SER A 236 15.69 -3.33 4.22
C SER A 236 16.00 -3.78 5.63
N SER A 237 16.94 -4.72 5.83
CA SER A 237 17.38 -5.12 7.17
C SER A 237 18.00 -3.94 7.93
N ILE A 238 18.81 -3.13 7.25
CA ILE A 238 19.41 -1.92 7.83
C ILE A 238 18.32 -0.88 8.15
N LYS A 239 17.41 -0.62 7.22
CA LYS A 239 16.32 0.36 7.40
C LYS A 239 15.33 -0.03 8.50
N VAL A 240 14.93 -1.30 8.55
CA VAL A 240 14.04 -1.84 9.58
C VAL A 240 14.71 -1.76 10.94
N THR A 241 16.02 -2.03 11.04
CA THR A 241 16.75 -1.87 12.31
C THR A 241 16.71 -0.41 12.80
N ALA A 242 16.93 0.57 11.92
CA ALA A 242 16.82 1.99 12.26
C ALA A 242 15.42 2.35 12.78
N THR A 243 14.39 1.88 12.08
CA THR A 243 12.99 2.22 12.37
C THR A 243 12.51 1.53 13.65
N THR A 244 12.87 0.25 13.86
CA THR A 244 12.63 -0.49 15.10
C THR A 244 13.27 0.19 16.30
N TYR A 245 14.49 0.72 16.15
CA TYR A 245 15.15 1.44 17.24
C TYR A 245 14.31 2.64 17.69
N VAL A 246 13.73 3.40 16.77
CA VAL A 246 12.85 4.55 17.08
C VAL A 246 11.56 4.10 17.76
N VAL A 247 10.95 3.01 17.29
CA VAL A 247 9.76 2.44 17.94
C VAL A 247 10.06 1.99 19.37
N MET A 248 11.26 1.46 19.62
CA MET A 248 11.66 0.97 20.94
C MET A 248 12.07 2.09 21.90
N HIS A 249 12.78 3.11 21.43
CA HIS A 249 13.42 4.11 22.30
C HIS A 249 12.81 5.51 22.21
N GLY A 250 12.00 5.80 21.19
CA GLY A 250 11.44 7.13 20.96
C GLY A 250 12.44 8.17 20.48
N VAL A 251 13.62 7.74 20.02
CA VAL A 251 14.68 8.59 19.49
C VAL A 251 15.31 7.96 18.26
N GLY A 252 15.90 8.78 17.39
CA GLY A 252 16.66 8.30 16.24
C GLY A 252 17.83 7.39 16.67
N ALA A 253 18.14 6.38 15.86
CA ALA A 253 19.29 5.52 16.14
C ALA A 253 20.59 6.34 16.01
N PRO A 254 21.53 6.29 16.98
CA PRO A 254 22.72 7.16 16.95
C PRO A 254 23.50 7.10 15.64
N TRP A 255 23.71 5.89 15.10
CA TRP A 255 24.41 5.68 13.83
C TRP A 255 23.73 6.33 12.61
N THR A 256 22.41 6.60 12.68
CA THR A 256 21.69 7.26 11.58
C THR A 256 21.97 8.76 11.51
N LEU A 257 22.43 9.36 12.61
CA LEU A 257 22.75 10.78 12.73
C LEU A 257 24.19 11.09 12.33
N GLU A 258 25.05 10.07 12.24
CA GLU A 258 26.44 10.23 11.85
C GLU A 258 26.55 10.79 10.42
N PRO A 259 27.57 11.60 10.12
CA PRO A 259 27.84 12.06 8.77
C PRO A 259 28.13 10.86 7.86
N SER A 260 27.50 10.85 6.70
CA SER A 260 27.74 9.83 5.68
C SER A 260 28.98 10.14 4.84
N PHE A 261 29.34 9.19 3.97
CA PHE A 261 30.37 9.41 2.95
C PHE A 261 29.97 10.46 1.89
N LEU A 262 28.70 10.85 1.81
CA LEU A 262 28.22 11.91 0.93
C LEU A 262 28.22 13.25 1.68
N PRO A 263 28.89 14.29 1.15
CA PRO A 263 28.96 15.60 1.79
C PRO A 263 27.58 16.16 2.13
N GLY A 264 27.40 16.60 3.39
CA GLY A 264 26.17 17.23 3.88
C GLY A 264 24.99 16.28 4.08
N LYS A 265 25.20 14.96 4.10
CA LYS A 265 24.13 13.96 4.35
C LYS A 265 24.46 13.10 5.56
N ALA A 266 23.45 12.82 6.37
CA ALA A 266 23.54 11.82 7.44
C ALA A 266 23.44 10.40 6.87
N VAL A 267 24.02 9.41 7.56
CA VAL A 267 23.95 7.99 7.16
C VAL A 267 22.51 7.52 7.01
N GLY A 268 21.62 7.92 7.93
CA GLY A 268 20.20 7.61 7.89
C GLY A 268 19.52 8.10 6.61
N GLN A 269 19.90 9.27 6.11
CA GLN A 269 19.36 9.84 4.87
C GLN A 269 19.78 9.02 3.64
N VAL A 270 21.03 8.54 3.61
CA VAL A 270 21.53 7.69 2.51
C VAL A 270 20.82 6.34 2.52
N VAL A 271 20.67 5.72 3.70
CA VAL A 271 19.93 4.46 3.85
C VAL A 271 18.47 4.63 3.41
N ASP A 272 17.81 5.71 3.81
CA ASP A 272 16.43 6.01 3.40
C ASP A 272 16.30 6.14 1.89
N LEU A 273 17.20 6.87 1.23
CA LEU A 273 17.20 7.05 -0.22
C LEU A 273 17.38 5.72 -0.97
N VAL A 274 18.36 4.91 -0.58
CA VAL A 274 18.59 3.60 -1.20
C VAL A 274 17.40 2.67 -0.93
N TRP A 275 16.85 2.68 0.28
CA TRP A 275 15.67 1.89 0.61
C TRP A 275 14.46 2.27 -0.24
N MET A 276 14.21 3.58 -0.44
CA MET A 276 13.14 4.10 -1.30
C MET A 276 13.33 3.68 -2.75
N LEU A 277 14.57 3.64 -3.25
CA LEU A 277 14.86 3.14 -4.60
C LEU A 277 14.38 1.69 -4.77
N PHE A 278 14.67 0.82 -3.79
CA PHE A 278 14.32 -0.59 -3.85
C PHE A 278 12.84 -0.88 -3.56
N ASN A 279 12.18 -0.11 -2.69
CA ASN A 279 10.83 -0.41 -2.20
C ASN A 279 9.72 0.42 -2.84
N ALA A 280 10.03 1.58 -3.44
CA ALA A 280 9.02 2.47 -4.01
C ALA A 280 9.29 2.84 -5.48
N VAL A 281 10.55 3.13 -5.84
CA VAL A 281 10.89 3.58 -7.21
C VAL A 281 11.00 2.41 -8.18
N ALA A 282 11.86 1.43 -7.90
CA ALA A 282 12.02 0.27 -8.78
C ALA A 282 10.71 -0.53 -8.91
N PRO A 283 9.95 -0.80 -7.83
CA PRO A 283 8.66 -1.47 -7.93
C PRO A 283 7.61 -0.72 -8.77
N LEU A 284 7.61 0.62 -8.77
CA LEU A 284 6.76 1.40 -9.67
C LEU A 284 7.05 1.04 -11.14
N PHE A 285 8.32 1.08 -11.56
CA PHE A 285 8.68 0.73 -12.93
C PHE A 285 8.39 -0.75 -13.26
N ILE A 286 8.68 -1.66 -12.33
CA ILE A 286 8.39 -3.09 -12.51
C ILE A 286 6.89 -3.32 -12.67
N SER A 287 6.05 -2.67 -11.84
CA SER A 287 4.59 -2.77 -11.92
C SER A 287 4.04 -2.20 -13.22
N TYR A 288 4.60 -1.10 -13.71
CA TYR A 288 4.27 -0.55 -15.02
C TYR A 288 4.51 -1.58 -16.13
N PHE A 289 5.71 -2.17 -16.21
CA PHE A 289 6.01 -3.16 -17.26
C PHE A 289 5.16 -4.43 -17.14
N ARG A 290 4.89 -4.89 -15.91
CA ARG A 290 4.10 -6.10 -15.68
C ARG A 290 2.61 -5.90 -15.93
N SER A 291 2.06 -4.72 -15.64
CA SER A 291 0.64 -4.41 -15.89
C SER A 291 0.22 -4.58 -17.36
N HIS A 292 1.17 -4.43 -18.29
CA HIS A 292 0.94 -4.62 -19.73
C HIS A 292 1.14 -6.06 -20.21
N ARG A 293 1.62 -6.97 -19.36
CA ARG A 293 2.04 -8.33 -19.73
C ARG A 293 1.39 -9.43 -18.88
N GLU A 294 0.70 -9.06 -17.81
CA GLU A 294 0.02 -10.01 -16.93
C GLU A 294 -1.20 -10.62 -17.63
N ILE A 295 -1.42 -11.91 -17.43
CA ILE A 295 -2.65 -12.59 -17.84
C ILE A 295 -3.75 -12.21 -16.83
N PRO A 296 -4.83 -11.52 -17.26
CA PRO A 296 -5.85 -11.05 -16.33
C PRO A 296 -6.68 -12.21 -15.76
N ILE A 297 -7.14 -12.04 -14.53
CA ILE A 297 -8.17 -12.87 -13.92
C ILE A 297 -9.49 -12.61 -14.65
N VAL A 298 -10.14 -13.68 -15.10
CA VAL A 298 -11.47 -13.63 -15.69
C VAL A 298 -12.50 -13.94 -14.60
N ILE A 299 -13.37 -12.99 -14.31
CA ILE A 299 -14.51 -13.16 -13.40
C ILE A 299 -15.76 -13.30 -14.28
N GLU A 300 -16.36 -14.48 -14.25
CA GLU A 300 -17.62 -14.75 -14.95
C GLU A 300 -18.76 -14.86 -13.92
N ILE A 301 -19.73 -13.97 -14.03
CA ILE A 301 -20.96 -14.00 -13.26
C ILE A 301 -22.03 -14.54 -14.20
N SER A 302 -22.47 -15.77 -13.96
CA SER A 302 -23.58 -16.40 -14.66
C SER A 302 -24.73 -16.62 -13.71
N THR A 303 -25.95 -16.34 -14.17
CA THR A 303 -27.15 -16.86 -13.52
C THR A 303 -27.40 -18.23 -14.10
N SER A 304 -27.22 -19.30 -13.32
CA SER A 304 -27.72 -20.62 -13.69
C SER A 304 -29.20 -20.51 -14.05
N ALA A 305 -29.65 -21.28 -15.04
CA ALA A 305 -31.05 -21.29 -15.43
C ALA A 305 -31.91 -21.52 -14.18
N PRO A 306 -32.97 -20.72 -13.96
CA PRO A 306 -33.82 -20.88 -12.78
C PRO A 306 -34.32 -22.33 -12.71
N THR A 307 -34.06 -22.98 -11.58
CA THR A 307 -34.64 -24.28 -11.23
C THR A 307 -35.96 -24.04 -10.49
N TYR A 308 -36.99 -24.82 -10.80
CA TYR A 308 -38.20 -24.88 -9.98
C TYR A 308 -38.28 -26.25 -9.32
N ILE A 309 -38.98 -26.30 -8.19
CA ILE A 309 -39.39 -27.55 -7.53
C ILE A 309 -40.73 -27.92 -8.13
N ASP A 310 -40.81 -29.07 -8.79
CA ASP A 310 -42.06 -29.57 -9.34
C ASP A 310 -43.03 -30.01 -8.22
N SER A 311 -44.25 -30.41 -8.59
CA SER A 311 -45.24 -30.90 -7.63
C SER A 311 -44.83 -32.21 -6.93
N ALA A 312 -43.83 -32.93 -7.43
CA ALA A 312 -43.28 -34.15 -6.82
C ALA A 312 -42.12 -33.84 -5.85
N GLY A 313 -41.66 -32.59 -5.77
CA GLY A 313 -40.54 -32.19 -4.92
C GLY A 313 -39.17 -32.34 -5.60
N GLU A 314 -39.13 -32.62 -6.90
CA GLU A 314 -37.89 -32.77 -7.67
C GLU A 314 -37.47 -31.43 -8.30
N TYR A 315 -36.15 -31.20 -8.36
CA TYR A 315 -35.59 -29.99 -8.97
C TYR A 315 -35.48 -30.20 -10.49
N GLU A 316 -36.28 -29.45 -11.26
CA GLU A 316 -36.19 -29.45 -12.72
C GLU A 316 -35.62 -28.12 -13.26
N THR A 317 -34.78 -28.20 -14.28
CA THR A 317 -34.26 -27.04 -15.03
C THR A 317 -35.28 -26.59 -16.07
N LEU A 318 -35.64 -25.30 -16.07
CA LEU A 318 -36.53 -24.73 -17.10
C LEU A 318 -35.92 -24.89 -18.50
N LYS A 319 -36.48 -25.80 -19.29
CA LYS A 319 -36.12 -25.94 -20.71
C LYS A 319 -36.76 -24.80 -21.49
N LYS A 320 -35.94 -24.11 -22.29
CA LYS A 320 -36.40 -23.05 -23.18
C LYS A 320 -37.15 -23.69 -24.36
N SER A 321 -38.47 -23.72 -24.30
CA SER A 321 -39.33 -23.95 -25.49
C SER A 321 -39.07 -22.81 -26.48
N GLY A 322 -39.23 -23.06 -27.78
CA GLY A 322 -38.71 -22.24 -28.91
C GLY A 322 -39.29 -20.81 -29.08
N GLY A 323 -39.67 -20.12 -28.01
CA GLY A 323 -40.08 -18.72 -27.97
C GLY A 323 -39.72 -18.08 -26.62
N ASN A 324 -40.10 -16.81 -26.40
CA ASN A 324 -39.87 -16.11 -25.12
C ASN A 324 -40.69 -16.67 -23.94
N ASN A 325 -41.31 -17.84 -24.08
CA ASN A 325 -42.09 -18.50 -23.07
C ASN A 325 -41.36 -19.77 -22.61
N TYR A 326 -41.22 -19.93 -21.31
CA TYR A 326 -40.87 -21.21 -20.71
C TYR A 326 -42.16 -22.02 -20.56
N GLU A 327 -42.22 -23.19 -21.20
CA GLU A 327 -43.31 -24.13 -20.99
C GLU A 327 -42.88 -25.10 -19.88
N SER A 328 -43.71 -25.20 -18.84
CA SER A 328 -43.71 -26.36 -17.96
C SER A 328 -44.14 -27.56 -18.80
N THR A 329 -43.42 -28.68 -18.73
CA THR A 329 -43.73 -29.92 -19.46
C THR A 329 -44.95 -30.69 -18.91
N LEU A 330 -45.90 -29.99 -18.28
CA LEU A 330 -47.15 -30.57 -17.80
C LEU A 330 -48.32 -30.32 -18.76
#